data_AF-A0A0G1Y951-F1
#
_entry.id   AF-A0A0G1Y951-F1
#
_cell.length_a   1.000
_cell.length_b   1.000
_cell.length_c   1.000
_cell.angle_alpha   90.00
_cell.angle_beta   90.00
_cell.angle_gamma   90.00
#
_symmetry.space_group_name_H-M   'P 1'
#
loop_
_entity.id
_entity.type
_entity.pdbx_description
1 polymer ?
#
loop_
_entity_poly.entity_id
_entity_poly.type
_entity_poly.pdbx_seq_one_letter_code
_entity_poly.pdbx_strand_id
1 'polypeptide(L)'
;MFPIAGVPAVLIGVWFFLLGLVFGSFGNVLIYRLPRGQSIWGRSHCPRCKKSIGPLCLIPVVSFLCLRGKCRHCKKKISWQYPGVELASGLLAVTAAFIAPSLLSAVVLAFALWMLLLIAVVDVRIQGIPDAFTILFIILAFLYTGLSGAFDILAFVIGVGFFGAQWILSRGKWIGSGDVLLAVGLSALLGQRELVLFMLFSSYILGALVASVLLLTGRITRKDYIAFGPFLALGTLTALLMGERMMSCLLWSARACVGIPFLS
;
A
#
# COMPACT_ATOMS: atom_id res chain seq x y z
N MET A 1 6.07 -11.33 15.42
CA MET A 1 5.47 -10.59 16.55
C MET A 1 6.50 -10.37 17.65
N PHE A 2 6.75 -9.12 18.02
CA PHE A 2 7.58 -8.78 19.19
C PHE A 2 6.73 -8.86 20.46
N PRO A 3 7.17 -9.59 21.50
CA PRO A 3 6.48 -9.60 22.78
C PRO A 3 6.72 -8.27 23.50
N ILE A 4 5.66 -7.48 23.69
CA ILE A 4 5.67 -6.43 24.71
C ILE A 4 5.28 -7.10 26.02
N ALA A 5 6.18 -7.12 26.99
CA ALA A 5 5.97 -7.79 28.27
C ALA A 5 4.64 -7.34 28.92
N GLY A 6 3.75 -8.30 29.19
CA GLY A 6 2.48 -8.06 29.87
C GLY A 6 1.34 -7.50 29.00
N VAL A 7 1.52 -7.27 27.71
CA VAL A 7 0.45 -6.76 26.82
C VAL A 7 -0.07 -7.87 25.91
N PRO A 8 -1.37 -8.23 25.98
CA PRO A 8 -1.98 -9.17 25.04
C PRO A 8 -1.86 -8.71 23.57
N ALA A 9 -1.55 -9.64 22.67
CA ALA A 9 -1.45 -9.40 21.22
C ALA A 9 -2.68 -8.68 20.64
N VAL A 10 -3.85 -9.04 21.14
CA VAL A 10 -5.14 -8.46 20.74
C VAL A 10 -5.18 -6.96 21.04
N LEU A 11 -4.68 -6.52 22.20
CA LEU A 11 -4.68 -5.09 22.54
C LEU A 11 -3.75 -4.30 21.61
N ILE A 12 -2.60 -4.85 21.25
CA ILE A 12 -1.66 -4.23 20.29
C ILE A 12 -2.36 -4.08 18.93
N GLY A 13 -3.01 -5.14 18.44
CA GLY A 13 -3.77 -5.10 17.19
C GLY A 13 -4.89 -4.05 17.22
N VAL A 14 -5.67 -3.98 18.30
CA VAL A 14 -6.73 -2.97 18.46
C VAL A 14 -6.16 -1.55 18.43
N TRP A 15 -5.05 -1.28 19.12
CA TRP A 15 -4.40 0.03 19.11
C TRP A 15 -3.94 0.44 17.72
N PHE A 16 -3.24 -0.45 17.00
CA PHE A 16 -2.81 -0.20 15.62
C PHE A 16 -4.00 0.01 14.68
N PHE A 17 -5.07 -0.76 14.85
CA PHE A 17 -6.29 -0.59 14.05
C PHE A 17 -6.93 0.79 14.26
N LEU A 18 -7.11 1.21 15.52
CA LEU A 18 -7.69 2.51 15.86
C LEU A 18 -6.83 3.67 15.35
N LEU A 19 -5.51 3.59 15.50
CA LEU A 19 -4.59 4.60 14.94
C LEU A 19 -4.65 4.60 13.41
N GLY A 20 -4.65 3.43 12.78
CA GLY A 20 -4.77 3.30 11.33
C GLY A 20 -6.07 3.89 10.79
N LEU A 21 -7.21 3.74 11.50
CA LEU A 21 -8.46 4.41 11.15
C LEU A 21 -8.34 5.94 11.15
N VAL A 22 -7.69 6.51 12.17
CA VAL A 22 -7.44 7.95 12.27
C VAL A 22 -6.54 8.45 11.14
N PHE A 23 -5.43 7.75 10.89
CA PHE A 23 -4.54 8.07 9.77
C PHE A 23 -5.22 7.87 8.41
N GLY A 24 -6.13 6.91 8.26
CA GLY A 24 -6.93 6.74 7.05
C GLY A 24 -7.89 7.91 6.80
N SER A 25 -8.51 8.44 7.84
CA SER A 25 -9.34 9.66 7.75
C SER A 25 -8.50 10.86 7.30
N PHE A 26 -7.31 11.04 7.88
CA PHE A 26 -6.35 12.05 7.42
C PHE A 26 -5.84 11.78 5.99
N GLY A 27 -5.63 10.53 5.62
CA GLY A 27 -5.22 10.10 4.28
C GLY A 27 -6.21 10.53 3.21
N ASN A 28 -7.52 10.47 3.48
CA ASN A 28 -8.53 11.00 2.57
C ASN A 28 -8.39 12.51 2.31
N VAL A 29 -7.90 13.29 3.31
CA VAL A 29 -7.59 14.71 3.12
C VAL A 29 -6.39 14.87 2.19
N LEU A 30 -5.32 14.11 2.40
CA LEU A 30 -4.12 14.14 1.58
C LEU A 30 -4.39 13.75 0.12
N ILE A 31 -5.12 12.64 -0.09
CA ILE A 31 -5.56 12.16 -1.43
C ILE A 31 -6.33 13.24 -2.17
N TYR A 32 -7.16 14.02 -1.48
CA TYR A 32 -7.96 15.06 -2.11
C TYR A 32 -7.17 16.34 -2.39
N ARG A 33 -6.36 16.80 -1.43
CA ARG A 33 -5.74 18.14 -1.46
C ARG A 33 -4.39 18.17 -2.18
N LEU A 34 -3.53 17.19 -1.94
CA LEU A 34 -2.14 17.25 -2.39
C LEU A 34 -2.01 17.25 -3.92
N PRO A 35 -2.74 16.39 -4.67
CA PRO A 35 -2.71 16.44 -6.13
C PRO A 35 -3.28 17.72 -6.74
N ARG A 36 -3.97 18.54 -5.94
CA ARG A 36 -4.56 19.83 -6.35
C ARG A 36 -3.74 21.03 -5.89
N GLY A 37 -2.56 20.81 -5.31
CA GLY A 37 -1.74 21.88 -4.74
C GLY A 37 -2.42 22.64 -3.59
N GLN A 38 -3.42 22.04 -2.92
CA GLN A 38 -4.12 22.68 -1.82
C GLN A 38 -3.37 22.48 -0.51
N SER A 39 -3.43 23.50 0.37
CA SER A 39 -2.84 23.42 1.70
C SER A 39 -3.43 22.25 2.51
N ILE A 40 -2.57 21.51 3.19
CA ILE A 40 -2.94 20.44 4.13
C ILE A 40 -3.59 21.05 5.38
N TRP A 41 -3.27 22.32 5.69
CA TRP A 41 -3.79 23.04 6.85
C TRP A 41 -5.26 23.48 6.66
N GLY A 42 -5.97 23.64 7.77
CA GLY A 42 -7.36 24.09 7.79
C GLY A 42 -8.38 22.97 7.93
N ARG A 43 -9.63 23.34 8.25
CA ARG A 43 -10.70 22.39 8.60
C ARG A 43 -11.10 21.52 7.41
N SER A 44 -11.62 20.33 7.68
CA SER A 44 -12.27 19.50 6.66
C SER A 44 -13.59 20.12 6.21
N HIS A 45 -13.88 20.06 4.91
CA HIS A 45 -15.08 20.64 4.31
C HIS A 45 -15.73 19.66 3.35
N CYS A 46 -17.06 19.72 3.23
CA CYS A 46 -17.77 18.94 2.23
C CYS A 46 -17.42 19.44 0.81
N PRO A 47 -16.99 18.58 -0.13
CA PRO A 47 -16.64 19.02 -1.48
C PRO A 47 -17.83 19.59 -2.26
N ARG A 48 -19.07 19.23 -1.89
CA ARG A 48 -20.30 19.66 -2.55
C ARG A 48 -20.87 20.97 -2.02
N CYS A 49 -20.99 21.12 -0.70
CA CYS A 49 -21.63 22.31 -0.10
C CYS A 49 -20.65 23.24 0.63
N LYS A 50 -19.35 22.89 0.68
CA LYS A 50 -18.25 23.67 1.28
C LYS A 50 -18.38 23.96 2.78
N LYS A 51 -19.49 23.62 3.43
CA LYS A 51 -19.64 23.69 4.89
C LYS A 51 -18.59 22.84 5.58
N SER A 52 -18.05 23.38 6.68
CA SER A 52 -17.09 22.69 7.52
C SER A 52 -17.71 21.45 8.17
N ILE A 53 -16.90 20.40 8.27
CA ILE A 53 -17.28 19.12 8.87
C ILE A 53 -16.92 19.20 10.36
N GLY A 54 -17.92 19.01 11.23
CA GLY A 54 -17.70 18.97 12.67
C GLY A 54 -16.91 17.72 13.11
N PRO A 55 -16.28 17.74 14.29
CA PRO A 55 -15.41 16.67 14.77
C PRO A 55 -16.11 15.31 14.88
N LEU A 56 -17.37 15.27 15.31
CA LEU A 56 -18.16 14.03 15.37
C LEU A 56 -18.40 13.40 13.99
N CYS A 57 -18.34 14.21 12.92
CA CYS A 57 -18.44 13.72 11.55
C CYS A 57 -17.09 13.31 10.96
N LEU A 58 -16.00 13.39 11.73
CA LEU A 58 -14.66 12.92 11.37
C LEU A 58 -14.29 11.59 12.03
N ILE A 59 -15.15 11.06 12.91
CA ILE A 59 -14.96 9.73 13.51
C ILE A 59 -14.93 8.70 12.36
N PRO A 60 -13.77 8.04 12.11
CA PRO A 60 -13.60 7.16 10.97
C PRO A 60 -14.64 6.04 10.97
N VAL A 61 -15.20 5.71 9.81
CA VAL A 61 -16.18 4.65 9.52
C VAL A 61 -17.54 4.86 10.19
N VAL A 62 -17.56 5.09 11.50
CA VAL A 62 -18.75 5.31 12.32
C VAL A 62 -19.55 6.51 11.82
N SER A 63 -18.90 7.64 11.53
CA SER A 63 -19.60 8.82 11.03
C SER A 63 -20.30 8.55 9.69
N PHE A 64 -19.67 7.77 8.80
CA PHE A 64 -20.25 7.39 7.51
C PHE A 64 -21.49 6.49 7.70
N LEU A 65 -21.41 5.50 8.59
CA LEU A 65 -22.52 4.59 8.90
C LEU A 65 -23.70 5.34 9.55
N CYS A 66 -23.44 6.15 10.58
CA CYS A 66 -24.45 6.95 11.26
C CYS A 66 -25.15 7.94 10.33
N LEU A 67 -24.40 8.52 9.38
CA LEU A 67 -24.95 9.43 8.38
C LEU A 67 -25.55 8.71 7.15
N ARG A 68 -25.59 7.36 7.14
CA ARG A 68 -26.05 6.52 6.03
C ARG A 68 -25.40 6.91 4.69
N GLY A 69 -24.11 7.21 4.74
CA GLY A 69 -23.31 7.62 3.59
C GLY A 69 -23.73 8.96 2.97
N LYS A 70 -24.37 9.87 3.71
CA LYS A 70 -24.82 11.18 3.21
C LYS A 70 -24.25 12.33 4.02
N CYS A 71 -23.96 13.46 3.39
CA CYS A 71 -23.52 14.65 4.11
C CYS A 71 -24.62 15.15 5.06
N ARG A 72 -24.26 15.47 6.33
CA ARG A 72 -25.19 16.00 7.34
C ARG A 72 -25.99 17.21 6.85
N HIS A 73 -25.32 18.12 6.12
CA HIS A 73 -25.90 19.40 5.69
C HIS A 73 -26.64 19.32 4.35
N CYS A 74 -26.01 18.81 3.29
CA CYS A 74 -26.58 18.83 1.94
C CYS A 74 -27.21 17.51 1.50
N LYS A 75 -27.17 16.47 2.34
CA LYS A 75 -27.72 15.12 2.10
C LYS A 75 -27.22 14.39 0.85
N LYS A 76 -26.29 14.97 0.09
CA LYS A 76 -25.62 14.31 -1.04
C LYS A 76 -24.76 13.13 -0.54
N LYS A 77 -24.68 12.07 -1.36
CA LYS A 77 -23.90 10.86 -1.07
C LYS A 77 -22.41 11.18 -0.91
N ILE A 78 -21.80 10.58 0.11
CA ILE A 78 -20.35 10.54 0.35
C ILE A 78 -19.79 9.32 -0.39
N SER A 79 -18.60 9.45 -0.98
CA SER A 79 -17.97 8.34 -1.71
C SER A 79 -17.60 7.19 -0.76
N TRP A 80 -17.81 5.95 -1.20
CA TRP A 80 -17.38 4.74 -0.50
C TRP A 80 -15.86 4.65 -0.31
N GLN A 81 -15.09 5.44 -1.06
CA GLN A 81 -13.65 5.52 -0.81
C GLN A 81 -13.33 5.98 0.62
N TYR A 82 -14.10 6.92 1.19
CA TYR A 82 -13.79 7.46 2.51
C TYR A 82 -13.70 6.35 3.58
N PRO A 83 -14.79 5.59 3.84
CA PRO A 83 -14.72 4.47 4.78
C PRO A 83 -13.80 3.34 4.30
N GLY A 84 -13.66 3.13 2.99
CA GLY A 84 -12.76 2.11 2.44
C GLY A 84 -11.28 2.37 2.76
N VAL A 85 -10.81 3.60 2.58
CA VAL A 85 -9.42 4.01 2.90
C VAL A 85 -9.18 4.00 4.40
N GLU A 86 -10.18 4.36 5.21
CA GLU A 86 -10.10 4.27 6.67
C GLU A 86 -9.90 2.82 7.12
N LEU A 87 -10.78 1.91 6.69
CA LEU A 87 -10.68 0.48 7.03
C LEU A 87 -9.39 -0.14 6.49
N ALA A 88 -8.99 0.16 5.26
CA ALA A 88 -7.75 -0.35 4.68
C ALA A 88 -6.52 0.12 5.48
N SER A 89 -6.47 1.39 5.88
CA SER A 89 -5.40 1.92 6.74
C SER A 89 -5.34 1.20 8.09
N GLY A 90 -6.49 0.95 8.72
CA GLY A 90 -6.60 0.18 9.96
C GLY A 90 -6.05 -1.24 9.80
N LEU A 91 -6.48 -1.96 8.75
CA LEU A 91 -6.03 -3.32 8.47
C LEU A 91 -4.54 -3.39 8.14
N LEU A 92 -4.01 -2.45 7.36
CA LEU A 92 -2.57 -2.39 7.04
C LEU A 92 -1.72 -2.11 8.27
N ALA A 93 -2.18 -1.24 9.19
CA ALA A 93 -1.50 -1.00 10.46
C ALA A 93 -1.46 -2.27 11.33
N VAL A 94 -2.57 -3.01 11.39
CA VAL A 94 -2.62 -4.30 12.08
C VAL A 94 -1.64 -5.29 11.44
N THR A 95 -1.64 -5.42 10.11
CA THR A 95 -0.71 -6.29 9.38
C THR A 95 0.74 -5.95 9.72
N ALA A 96 1.10 -4.67 9.74
CA ALA A 96 2.44 -4.24 10.12
C ALA A 96 2.82 -4.63 11.56
N ALA A 97 1.88 -4.55 12.51
CA ALA A 97 2.10 -4.93 13.90
C ALA A 97 2.41 -6.43 14.07
N PHE A 98 1.85 -7.29 13.22
CA PHE A 98 2.04 -8.75 13.32
C PHE A 98 3.28 -9.26 12.59
N ILE A 99 3.65 -8.63 11.47
CA ILE A 99 4.78 -9.04 10.62
C ILE A 99 6.11 -8.48 11.13
N ALA A 100 6.14 -7.22 11.57
CA ALA A 100 7.40 -6.56 11.88
C ALA A 100 8.11 -7.16 13.11
N PRO A 101 9.45 -7.18 13.12
CA PRO A 101 10.24 -7.82 14.18
C PRO A 101 10.31 -7.03 15.50
N SER A 102 10.06 -5.72 15.48
CA SER A 102 10.11 -4.84 16.65
C SER A 102 9.03 -3.76 16.61
N LEU A 103 8.67 -3.16 17.75
CA LEU A 103 7.66 -2.09 17.81
C LEU A 103 8.00 -0.90 16.90
N LEU A 104 9.27 -0.47 16.91
CA LEU A 104 9.72 0.64 16.05
C LEU A 104 9.56 0.28 14.57
N SER A 105 10.03 -0.91 14.16
CA SER A 105 9.87 -1.37 12.78
C SER A 105 8.40 -1.55 12.37
N ALA A 106 7.51 -1.95 13.30
CA ALA A 106 6.08 -2.03 13.06
C ALA A 106 5.44 -0.68 12.77
N VAL A 107 5.81 0.34 13.55
CA VAL A 107 5.32 1.71 13.32
C VAL A 107 5.81 2.22 11.95
N VAL A 108 7.10 2.04 11.64
CA VAL A 108 7.66 2.46 10.34
C VAL A 108 6.99 1.73 9.18
N LEU A 109 6.80 0.41 9.29
CA LEU A 109 6.10 -0.39 8.29
C LEU A 109 4.64 0.03 8.13
N ALA A 110 3.93 0.33 9.22
CA ALA A 110 2.55 0.81 9.17
C ALA A 110 2.45 2.13 8.39
N PHE A 111 3.38 3.06 8.61
CA PHE A 111 3.45 4.30 7.84
C PHE A 111 3.84 4.06 6.36
N ALA A 112 4.77 3.15 6.08
CA ALA A 112 5.15 2.79 4.71
C ALA A 112 3.96 2.19 3.94
N LEU A 113 3.24 1.23 4.54
CA LEU A 113 2.05 0.63 3.94
C LEU A 113 0.90 1.65 3.79
N TRP A 114 0.75 2.56 4.75
CA TRP A 114 -0.22 3.65 4.63
C TRP A 114 0.13 4.59 3.46
N MET A 115 1.39 4.97 3.28
CA MET A 115 1.83 5.75 2.12
C MET A 115 1.59 5.00 0.80
N LEU A 116 1.90 3.70 0.76
CA LEU A 116 1.63 2.85 -0.40
C LEU A 116 0.14 2.80 -0.76
N LEU A 117 -0.74 2.73 0.25
CA LEU A 117 -2.19 2.84 0.07
C LEU A 117 -2.59 4.20 -0.52
N LEU A 118 -2.04 5.31 -0.01
CA LEU A 118 -2.34 6.64 -0.55
C LEU A 118 -1.88 6.77 -2.01
N ILE A 119 -0.68 6.27 -2.33
CA ILE A 119 -0.15 6.24 -3.70
C ILE A 119 -1.11 5.46 -4.62
N ALA A 120 -1.50 4.25 -4.24
CA ALA A 120 -2.43 3.43 -5.02
C ALA A 120 -3.78 4.14 -5.25
N VAL A 121 -4.36 4.76 -4.21
CA VAL A 121 -5.65 5.43 -4.32
C VAL A 121 -5.58 6.72 -5.16
N VAL A 122 -4.46 7.44 -5.09
CA VAL A 122 -4.23 8.62 -5.93
C VAL A 122 -4.02 8.21 -7.38
N ASP A 123 -3.25 7.16 -7.63
CA ASP A 123 -2.98 6.65 -8.97
C ASP A 123 -4.26 6.22 -9.69
N VAL A 124 -5.19 5.52 -9.01
CA VAL A 124 -6.52 5.20 -9.57
C VAL A 124 -7.31 6.45 -9.97
N ARG A 125 -7.16 7.56 -9.25
CA ARG A 125 -7.98 8.76 -9.44
C ARG A 125 -7.44 9.70 -10.51
N ILE A 126 -6.13 9.85 -10.59
CA ILE A 126 -5.48 10.87 -11.41
C ILE A 126 -4.45 10.30 -12.39
N GLN A 127 -4.20 8.99 -12.37
CA GLN A 127 -3.22 8.30 -13.24
C GLN A 127 -1.83 8.96 -13.16
N GLY A 128 -1.43 9.28 -11.94
CA GLY A 128 -0.18 9.97 -11.65
C GLY A 128 0.14 9.84 -10.17
N ILE A 129 1.44 9.81 -9.86
CA ILE A 129 1.94 9.63 -8.51
C ILE A 129 2.63 10.93 -8.06
N PRO A 130 2.13 11.64 -7.03
CA PRO A 130 2.81 12.81 -6.50
C PRO A 130 4.16 12.44 -5.90
N ASP A 131 5.23 13.08 -6.36
CA ASP A 131 6.61 12.80 -5.95
C ASP A 131 6.79 12.85 -4.42
N ALA A 132 6.08 13.76 -3.74
CA ALA A 132 6.12 13.89 -2.29
C ALA A 132 5.70 12.60 -1.55
N PHE A 133 4.69 11.87 -2.06
CA PHE A 133 4.29 10.59 -1.47
C PHE A 133 5.33 9.50 -1.73
N THR A 134 5.85 9.43 -2.96
CA THR A 134 6.84 8.42 -3.34
C THR A 134 8.15 8.61 -2.58
N ILE A 135 8.64 9.83 -2.45
CA ILE A 135 9.87 10.14 -1.71
C ILE A 135 9.71 9.76 -0.24
N LEU A 136 8.59 10.13 0.40
CA LEU A 136 8.33 9.76 1.79
C LEU A 136 8.23 8.24 1.95
N PHE A 137 7.59 7.56 1.01
CA PHE A 137 7.52 6.10 0.99
C PHE A 137 8.91 5.46 0.87
N ILE A 138 9.78 5.96 -0.02
CA ILE A 138 11.17 5.48 -0.17
C ILE A 138 11.93 5.63 1.14
N ILE A 139 11.85 6.79 1.79
CA ILE A 139 12.52 7.04 3.07
C ILE A 139 12.05 6.03 4.13
N LEU A 140 10.74 5.83 4.24
CA LEU A 140 10.17 4.87 5.19
C LEU A 140 10.56 3.42 4.86
N ALA A 141 10.65 3.06 3.58
CA ALA A 141 11.06 1.75 3.13
C ALA A 141 12.52 1.43 3.50
N PHE A 142 13.45 2.36 3.22
CA PHE A 142 14.84 2.19 3.63
C PHE A 142 15.00 2.18 5.15
N LEU A 143 14.24 3.01 5.87
CA LEU A 143 14.24 3.01 7.33
C LEU A 143 13.75 1.67 7.88
N TYR A 144 12.65 1.13 7.35
CA TYR A 144 12.14 -0.18 7.76
C TYR A 144 13.18 -1.27 7.55
N THR A 145 13.82 -1.28 6.39
CA THR A 145 14.80 -2.30 6.03
C THR A 145 16.10 -2.20 6.84
N GLY A 146 16.54 -0.99 7.17
CA GLY A 146 17.63 -0.77 8.12
C GLY A 146 17.29 -1.26 9.53
N LEU A 147 16.03 -1.13 9.96
CA LEU A 147 15.58 -1.59 11.28
C LEU A 147 15.31 -3.10 11.33
N SER A 148 14.88 -3.71 10.23
CA SER A 148 14.62 -5.15 10.14
C SER A 148 15.87 -5.97 9.83
N GLY A 149 16.92 -5.32 9.31
CA GLY A 149 18.19 -5.97 8.92
C GLY A 149 18.08 -6.79 7.63
N ALA A 150 16.99 -6.68 6.89
CA ALA A 150 16.71 -7.51 5.72
C ALA A 150 16.95 -6.77 4.39
N PHE A 151 18.20 -6.43 4.08
CA PHE A 151 18.56 -5.78 2.80
C PHE A 151 19.39 -6.68 1.89
N ASP A 152 18.79 -7.12 0.79
CA ASP A 152 19.46 -7.80 -0.31
C ASP A 152 19.66 -6.84 -1.49
N ILE A 153 20.92 -6.51 -1.78
CA ILE A 153 21.31 -5.65 -2.90
C ILE A 153 20.83 -6.24 -4.23
N LEU A 154 20.89 -7.57 -4.38
CA LEU A 154 20.47 -8.23 -5.62
C LEU A 154 18.97 -8.09 -5.82
N ALA A 155 18.17 -8.25 -4.75
CA ALA A 155 16.73 -8.01 -4.78
C ALA A 155 16.41 -6.56 -5.21
N PHE A 156 17.15 -5.60 -4.66
CA PHE A 156 17.02 -4.19 -5.01
C PHE A 156 17.31 -3.93 -6.49
N VAL A 157 18.43 -4.47 -7.00
CA VAL A 157 18.82 -4.35 -8.41
C VAL A 157 17.81 -5.03 -9.33
N ILE A 158 17.27 -6.20 -8.97
CA ILE A 158 16.25 -6.89 -9.75
C ILE A 158 14.99 -6.02 -9.88
N GLY A 159 14.45 -5.53 -8.76
CA GLY A 159 13.20 -4.77 -8.77
C GLY A 159 13.35 -3.42 -9.50
N VAL A 160 14.38 -2.64 -9.16
CA VAL A 160 14.63 -1.34 -9.80
C VAL A 160 15.06 -1.52 -11.26
N GLY A 161 15.94 -2.47 -11.54
CA GLY A 161 16.43 -2.76 -12.88
C GLY A 161 15.32 -3.22 -13.83
N PHE A 162 14.36 -4.01 -13.34
CA PHE A 162 13.24 -4.48 -14.14
C PHE A 162 12.35 -3.33 -14.66
N PHE A 163 12.01 -2.37 -13.79
CA PHE A 163 11.22 -1.20 -14.19
C PHE A 163 12.06 -0.14 -14.93
N GLY A 164 13.30 0.06 -14.51
CA GLY A 164 14.25 0.95 -15.18
C GLY A 164 14.52 0.53 -16.62
N ALA A 165 14.73 -0.77 -16.87
CA ALA A 165 14.92 -1.30 -18.22
C ALA A 165 13.70 -1.04 -19.11
N GLN A 166 12.49 -1.30 -18.62
CA GLN A 166 11.25 -1.01 -19.37
C GLN A 166 11.11 0.48 -19.68
N TRP A 167 11.45 1.35 -18.73
CA TRP A 167 11.39 2.80 -18.94
C TRP A 167 12.41 3.28 -19.98
N ILE A 168 13.65 2.81 -19.90
CA ILE A 168 14.73 3.14 -20.86
C ILE A 168 14.39 2.64 -22.26
N LEU A 169 13.98 1.37 -22.39
CA LEU A 169 13.67 0.75 -23.69
C LEU A 169 12.45 1.39 -24.36
N SER A 170 11.43 1.73 -23.58
CA SER A 170 10.20 2.34 -24.11
C SER A 170 10.28 3.86 -24.24
N ARG A 171 11.37 4.49 -23.78
CA ARG A 171 11.49 5.95 -23.59
C ARG A 171 10.31 6.54 -22.81
N GLY A 172 9.88 5.83 -21.76
CA GLY A 172 8.75 6.21 -20.91
C GLY A 172 7.37 6.02 -21.53
N LYS A 173 7.22 5.33 -22.66
CA LYS A 173 5.92 5.06 -23.28
C LYS A 173 5.15 3.91 -22.63
N TRP A 174 5.85 2.88 -22.14
CA TRP A 174 5.21 1.70 -21.56
C TRP A 174 4.91 1.90 -20.08
N ILE A 175 5.80 2.58 -19.37
CA ILE A 175 5.72 2.78 -17.93
C ILE A 175 6.07 4.22 -17.56
N GLY A 176 5.36 4.75 -16.56
CA GLY A 176 5.61 6.10 -16.07
C GLY A 176 6.91 6.17 -15.27
N SER A 177 7.54 7.35 -15.24
CA SER A 177 8.68 7.60 -14.34
C SER A 177 8.31 7.43 -12.87
N GLY A 178 7.05 7.69 -12.50
CA GLY A 178 6.52 7.49 -11.17
C GLY A 178 6.59 6.03 -10.70
N ASP A 179 6.32 5.06 -11.58
CA ASP A 179 6.39 3.63 -11.24
C ASP A 179 7.83 3.17 -11.03
N VAL A 180 8.78 3.72 -11.79
CA VAL A 180 10.22 3.46 -11.58
C VAL A 180 10.66 3.98 -10.22
N LEU A 181 10.21 5.16 -9.82
CA LEU A 181 10.50 5.72 -8.50
C LEU A 181 9.81 4.91 -7.38
N LEU A 182 8.57 4.46 -7.60
CA LEU A 182 7.86 3.58 -6.67
C LEU A 182 8.61 2.24 -6.50
N ALA A 183 9.15 1.69 -7.58
CA ALA A 183 9.93 0.46 -7.56
C ALA A 183 11.17 0.54 -6.66
N VAL A 184 11.81 1.70 -6.56
CA VAL A 184 12.91 1.94 -5.60
C VAL A 184 12.43 1.68 -4.17
N GLY A 185 11.30 2.27 -3.79
CA GLY A 185 10.73 2.09 -2.45
C GLY A 185 10.25 0.66 -2.21
N LEU A 186 9.57 0.04 -3.19
CA LEU A 186 9.06 -1.32 -3.05
C LEU A 186 10.19 -2.35 -2.92
N SER A 187 11.25 -2.20 -3.71
CA SER A 187 12.39 -3.11 -3.68
C SER A 187 13.18 -2.95 -2.38
N ALA A 188 13.32 -1.72 -1.88
CA ALA A 188 13.90 -1.46 -0.56
C ALA A 188 13.05 -2.07 0.56
N LEU A 189 11.73 -1.86 0.54
CA LEU A 189 10.80 -2.31 1.58
C LEU A 189 10.76 -3.84 1.72
N LEU A 190 10.73 -4.55 0.58
CA LEU A 190 10.69 -6.01 0.55
C LEU A 190 12.04 -6.61 0.91
N GLY A 191 13.14 -6.04 0.41
CA GLY A 191 14.50 -6.34 0.86
C GLY A 191 14.99 -7.78 0.65
N GLN A 192 14.18 -8.67 0.08
CA GLN A 192 14.49 -10.07 -0.18
C GLN A 192 14.10 -10.42 -1.62
N ARG A 193 14.96 -11.18 -2.31
CA ARG A 193 14.80 -11.51 -3.73
C ARG A 193 13.52 -12.29 -4.02
N GLU A 194 13.16 -13.23 -3.15
CA GLU A 194 11.96 -14.06 -3.31
C GLU A 194 10.70 -13.20 -3.23
N LEU A 195 10.67 -12.22 -2.31
CA LEU A 195 9.55 -11.31 -2.14
C LEU A 195 9.42 -10.33 -3.31
N VAL A 196 10.54 -9.77 -3.80
CA VAL A 196 10.53 -8.86 -4.96
C VAL A 196 10.03 -9.59 -6.21
N LEU A 197 10.53 -10.79 -6.48
CA LEU A 197 10.07 -11.59 -7.62
C LEU A 197 8.58 -11.95 -7.51
N PHE A 198 8.12 -12.33 -6.32
CA PHE A 198 6.71 -12.64 -6.10
C PHE A 198 5.81 -11.42 -6.26
N MET A 199 6.26 -10.26 -5.76
CA MET A 199 5.56 -8.99 -5.95
C MET A 199 5.45 -8.66 -7.45
N LEU A 200 6.53 -8.78 -8.23
CA LEU A 200 6.49 -8.54 -9.68
C LEU A 200 5.51 -9.51 -10.36
N PHE A 201 5.64 -10.80 -10.08
CA PHE A 201 4.78 -11.83 -10.66
C PHE A 201 3.29 -11.61 -10.37
N SER A 202 2.95 -11.42 -9.09
CA SER A 202 1.57 -11.19 -8.65
C SER A 202 0.99 -9.87 -9.19
N SER A 203 1.77 -8.80 -9.22
CA SER A 203 1.34 -7.49 -9.75
C SER A 203 0.98 -7.58 -11.23
N TYR A 204 1.81 -8.23 -12.04
CA TYR A 204 1.55 -8.38 -13.48
C TYR A 204 0.37 -9.30 -13.76
N ILE A 205 0.20 -10.40 -13.00
CA ILE A 205 -0.95 -11.29 -13.15
C ILE A 205 -2.25 -10.56 -12.81
N LEU A 206 -2.30 -9.87 -11.67
CA LEU A 206 -3.48 -9.12 -11.24
C LEU A 206 -3.79 -7.99 -12.23
N GLY A 207 -2.77 -7.25 -12.66
CA GLY A 207 -2.90 -6.19 -13.65
C GLY A 207 -3.42 -6.70 -14.99
N ALA A 208 -2.84 -7.78 -15.51
CA ALA A 208 -3.25 -8.40 -16.78
C ALA A 208 -4.68 -8.94 -16.71
N LEU A 209 -5.07 -9.59 -15.61
CA LEU A 209 -6.42 -10.10 -15.41
C LEU A 209 -7.44 -8.96 -15.43
N VAL A 210 -7.21 -7.90 -14.66
CA VAL A 210 -8.12 -6.74 -14.60
C VAL A 210 -8.16 -6.02 -15.94
N ALA A 211 -7.01 -5.78 -16.58
CA ALA A 211 -6.94 -5.15 -17.89
C ALA A 211 -7.72 -5.96 -18.95
N SER A 212 -7.57 -7.30 -18.94
CA SER A 212 -8.28 -8.18 -19.88
C SER A 212 -9.79 -8.12 -19.69
N VAL A 213 -10.27 -8.17 -18.44
CA VAL A 213 -11.71 -8.04 -18.14
C VAL A 213 -12.25 -6.67 -18.57
N LEU A 214 -11.52 -5.59 -18.33
CA LEU A 214 -11.94 -4.25 -18.73
C LEU A 214 -11.98 -4.07 -20.26
N LEU A 215 -11.02 -4.67 -20.98
CA LEU A 215 -11.02 -4.68 -22.46
C LEU A 215 -12.18 -5.51 -23.02
N LEU A 216 -12.42 -6.71 -22.48
CA LEU A 216 -13.52 -7.59 -22.92
C LEU A 216 -14.90 -6.99 -22.64
N THR A 217 -15.05 -6.24 -21.55
CA THR A 217 -16.30 -5.54 -21.21
C THR A 217 -16.48 -4.21 -21.96
N GLY A 218 -15.51 -3.83 -22.81
CA GLY A 218 -15.56 -2.59 -23.60
C GLY A 218 -15.48 -1.32 -22.77
N ARG A 219 -15.07 -1.41 -21.49
CA ARG A 219 -14.96 -0.25 -20.60
C ARG A 219 -13.70 0.59 -20.83
N ILE A 220 -12.68 -0.02 -21.46
CA ILE A 220 -11.45 0.64 -21.87
C ILE A 220 -11.07 0.19 -23.29
N THR A 221 -10.31 1.02 -23.98
CA THR A 221 -9.69 0.76 -25.28
C THR A 221 -8.20 0.44 -25.10
N ARG A 222 -7.56 -0.11 -26.14
CA ARG A 222 -6.11 -0.39 -26.12
C ARG A 222 -5.21 0.84 -25.97
N LYS A 223 -5.78 2.04 -26.09
CA LYS A 223 -5.06 3.32 -25.95
C LYS A 223 -5.18 3.91 -24.55
N ASP A 224 -6.11 3.40 -23.73
CA ASP A 224 -6.33 3.93 -22.41
C ASP A 224 -5.23 3.46 -21.46
N TYR A 225 -4.72 4.39 -20.66
CA TYR A 225 -3.72 4.09 -19.65
C TYR A 225 -4.40 3.43 -18.45
N ILE A 226 -3.75 2.42 -17.86
CA ILE A 226 -4.22 1.77 -16.64
C ILE A 226 -3.21 2.10 -15.52
N ALA A 227 -3.73 2.62 -14.41
CA ALA A 227 -2.95 2.87 -13.20
C ALA A 227 -2.31 1.57 -12.70
N PHE A 228 -0.97 1.50 -12.70
CA PHE A 228 -0.24 0.29 -12.33
C PHE A 228 0.12 0.23 -10.84
N GLY A 229 0.21 1.38 -10.18
CA GLY A 229 0.50 1.50 -8.75
C GLY A 229 -0.40 0.68 -7.82
N PRO A 230 -1.72 0.55 -8.06
CA PRO A 230 -2.60 -0.30 -7.25
C PRO A 230 -2.25 -1.78 -7.33
N PHE A 231 -1.85 -2.27 -8.51
CA PHE A 231 -1.45 -3.66 -8.67
C PHE A 231 -0.11 -3.91 -7.98
N LEU A 232 0.82 -2.96 -8.06
CA LEU A 232 2.06 -3.01 -7.29
C LEU A 232 1.81 -3.05 -5.79
N ALA A 233 0.93 -2.19 -5.28
CA ALA A 233 0.58 -2.18 -3.85
C ALA A 233 -0.02 -3.51 -3.38
N LEU A 234 -0.91 -4.11 -4.19
CA LEU A 234 -1.49 -5.42 -3.90
C LEU A 234 -0.43 -6.54 -3.99
N GLY A 235 0.45 -6.50 -4.99
CA GLY A 235 1.56 -7.45 -5.12
C GLY A 235 2.51 -7.38 -3.93
N THR A 236 2.84 -6.18 -3.45
CA THR A 236 3.64 -5.99 -2.23
C THR A 236 2.93 -6.55 -1.00
N LEU A 237 1.62 -6.30 -0.83
CA LEU A 237 0.88 -6.82 0.30
C LEU A 237 0.81 -8.35 0.30
N THR A 238 0.57 -8.96 -0.87
CA THR A 238 0.55 -10.41 -1.01
C THR A 238 1.94 -11.01 -0.77
N ALA A 239 3.00 -10.38 -1.26
CA ALA A 239 4.38 -10.80 -0.96
C ALA A 239 4.69 -10.77 0.54
N LEU A 240 4.35 -9.68 1.23
CA LEU A 240 4.57 -9.57 2.68
C LEU A 240 3.78 -10.60 3.48
N LEU A 241 2.54 -10.89 3.09
CA LEU A 241 1.67 -11.86 3.79
C LEU A 241 2.02 -13.32 3.48
N MET A 242 2.43 -13.62 2.25
CA MET A 242 2.71 -14.99 1.80
C MET A 242 4.18 -15.38 1.91
N GLY A 243 5.08 -14.41 2.11
CA GLY A 243 6.53 -14.60 2.19
C GLY A 243 6.95 -15.71 3.16
N GLU A 244 6.39 -15.75 4.36
CA GLU A 244 6.73 -16.79 5.35
C GLU A 244 6.27 -18.19 4.92
N ARG A 245 5.11 -18.30 4.26
CA ARG A 245 4.59 -19.58 3.74
C ARG A 245 5.33 -20.03 2.49
N MET A 246 5.77 -19.10 1.66
CA MET A 246 6.58 -19.39 0.48
C MET A 246 7.99 -19.83 0.86
N MET A 247 8.65 -19.14 1.79
CA MET A 247 9.99 -19.52 2.26
C MET A 247 9.99 -20.95 2.82
N SER A 248 8.95 -21.31 3.58
CA SER A 248 8.80 -22.67 4.13
C SER A 248 8.51 -23.71 3.03
N CYS A 249 7.65 -23.44 2.05
CA CYS A 249 7.42 -24.34 0.91
C CYS A 249 8.64 -24.45 -0.03
N LEU A 250 9.38 -23.37 -0.26
CA LEU A 250 10.53 -23.33 -1.17
C LEU A 250 11.76 -23.99 -0.51
N LEU A 251 11.94 -23.82 0.80
CA LEU A 251 12.91 -24.60 1.58
C LEU A 251 12.52 -26.08 1.65
N TRP A 252 11.22 -26.39 1.74
CA TRP A 252 10.73 -27.77 1.69
C TRP A 252 11.00 -28.43 0.32
N SER A 253 10.67 -27.74 -0.78
CA SER A 253 10.94 -28.26 -2.13
C SER A 253 12.43 -28.31 -2.45
N ALA A 254 13.23 -27.34 -1.98
CA ALA A 254 14.68 -27.38 -2.11
C ALA A 254 15.31 -28.52 -1.30
N ARG A 255 14.84 -28.79 -0.06
CA ARG A 255 15.28 -29.96 0.73
C ARG A 255 14.84 -31.27 0.08
N ALA A 256 13.65 -31.32 -0.52
CA ALA A 256 13.18 -32.46 -1.28
C ALA A 256 14.01 -32.70 -2.55
N CYS A 257 14.47 -31.64 -3.24
CA CYS A 257 15.33 -31.73 -4.42
C CYS A 257 16.80 -32.06 -4.09
N VAL A 258 17.32 -31.68 -2.91
CA VAL A 258 18.72 -31.92 -2.51
C VAL A 258 18.89 -33.28 -1.79
N GLY A 259 17.81 -34.01 -1.51
CA GLY A 259 17.89 -35.38 -0.99
C GLY A 259 18.55 -35.51 0.38
N ILE A 260 18.45 -34.48 1.24
CA ILE A 260 18.96 -34.55 2.61
C ILE A 260 17.92 -35.30 3.46
N PRO A 261 18.24 -36.48 4.01
CA PRO A 261 17.27 -37.26 4.79
C PRO A 261 16.93 -36.56 6.10
N PHE A 262 15.67 -36.71 6.53
CA PHE A 262 15.18 -36.32 7.85
C PHE A 262 15.96 -37.10 8.92
N LEU A 263 16.95 -36.47 9.56
CA LEU A 263 17.48 -36.96 10.82
C LEU A 263 16.60 -36.41 11.94
N SER A 264 15.81 -37.31 12.49
CA SER A 264 15.01 -37.21 13.72
C SER A 264 15.85 -36.83 14.93
#